data_AF-A0A3N9XZF9-F1
#
_entry.id   AF-A0A3N9XZF9-F1
#
_cell.length_a   1.000
_cell.length_b   1.000
_cell.length_c   1.000
_cell.angle_alpha   90.00
_cell.angle_beta   90.00
_cell.angle_gamma   90.00
#
_symmetry.space_group_name_H-M   'P 1'
#
loop_
_entity.id
_entity.type
_entity.pdbx_description
1 polymer ?
#
loop_
_entity_poly.entity_id
_entity_poly.type
_entity_poly.pdbx_seq_one_letter_code
_entity_poly.pdbx_strand_id
1 'polypeptide(L)'
;MGVALSVVPGSERWRQARRFALLAAIGTGATAAAAVATGGVLVGQARQARRTIPMAEAPPPRCDGMYGAKFPGPALTMVVLGDSSAAGYGVHRRRETPGALLATGLSRRLHRPVRLHRFAVVGAISAALRHQVEAALECRPDIAVILIGGNDITNRTPRGLAVRYLVEAVHTLRDEGCEVVVGTCPDLGAIRPIQPPLRWLAHRWSRQLAAAQTVAVVEAGGWTVSLGDLLGPRFAAEPTRMFAWDRFHPSAEGYAMAAAALLPTMLSALGATPERRATPTRGDGVRSLPEAAQEAARHAGTEVSGVQVRGRDRGPAGRWAQLRRRAFFGVGAVPQHGSAADTSTVEGLA
;
A
#
# COMPACT_ATOMS: atom_id res chain seq x y z
N MET A 1 66.66 -30.74 52.99
CA MET A 1 65.61 -31.13 52.02
C MET A 1 64.40 -30.24 52.23
N GLY A 2 63.87 -29.61 51.17
CA GLY A 2 62.64 -28.81 51.24
C GLY A 2 62.59 -27.75 50.13
N VAL A 3 62.10 -28.16 48.97
CA VAL A 3 62.11 -27.45 47.69
C VAL A 3 61.17 -26.22 47.72
N ALA A 4 61.69 -25.05 47.35
CA ALA A 4 60.87 -23.86 47.09
C ALA A 4 60.21 -23.97 45.69
N LEU A 5 58.91 -24.24 45.66
CA LEU A 5 58.10 -24.20 44.44
C LEU A 5 57.78 -22.74 44.08
N SER A 6 58.52 -22.20 43.13
CA SER A 6 58.15 -21.01 42.37
C SER A 6 56.90 -21.31 41.52
N VAL A 7 55.73 -20.99 42.03
CA VAL A 7 54.51 -20.92 41.22
C VAL A 7 54.53 -19.57 40.51
N VAL A 8 54.77 -19.56 39.18
CA VAL A 8 54.60 -18.37 38.33
C VAL A 8 53.10 -18.25 37.98
N PRO A 9 52.33 -17.32 38.56
CA PRO A 9 50.94 -17.15 38.20
C PRO A 9 50.83 -15.99 37.20
N GLY A 10 50.42 -16.27 35.95
CA GLY A 10 49.71 -15.25 35.16
C GLY A 10 50.10 -15.07 33.70
N SER A 11 51.30 -15.44 33.25
CA SER A 11 51.72 -15.00 31.90
C SER A 11 50.88 -15.56 30.74
N GLU A 12 50.35 -16.79 30.85
CA GLU A 12 49.48 -17.38 29.82
C GLU A 12 48.04 -16.86 29.85
N ARG A 13 47.43 -16.75 31.04
CA ARG A 13 46.07 -16.20 31.21
C ARG A 13 45.99 -14.74 30.79
N TRP A 14 47.01 -13.94 31.09
CA TRP A 14 47.10 -12.54 30.65
C TRP A 14 47.32 -12.41 29.12
N ARG A 15 48.11 -13.30 28.50
CA ARG A 15 48.26 -13.35 27.04
C ARG A 15 46.98 -13.80 26.34
N GLN A 16 46.26 -14.78 26.90
CA GLN A 16 44.95 -15.22 26.39
C GLN A 16 43.91 -14.10 26.52
N ALA A 17 43.80 -13.44 27.68
CA ALA A 17 42.89 -12.32 27.89
C ALA A 17 43.15 -11.14 26.93
N ARG A 18 44.41 -10.78 26.69
CA ARG A 18 44.79 -9.76 25.69
C ARG A 18 44.42 -10.16 24.26
N ARG A 19 44.60 -11.43 23.89
CA ARG A 19 44.19 -11.95 22.57
C ARG A 19 42.67 -11.90 22.41
N PHE A 20 41.90 -12.30 23.42
CA PHE A 20 40.43 -12.20 23.40
C PHE A 20 39.95 -10.75 23.33
N ALA A 21 40.53 -9.84 24.12
CA ALA A 21 40.18 -8.42 24.08
C ALA A 21 40.50 -7.78 22.72
N LEU A 22 41.65 -8.12 22.11
CA LEU A 22 42.02 -7.65 20.79
C LEU A 22 41.09 -8.20 19.69
N LEU A 23 40.76 -9.50 19.72
CA LEU A 23 39.83 -10.12 18.78
C LEU A 23 38.41 -9.54 18.93
N ALA A 24 37.96 -9.28 20.16
CA ALA A 24 36.69 -8.62 20.43
C ALA A 24 36.70 -7.17 19.90
N ALA A 25 37.76 -6.40 20.16
CA ALA A 25 37.89 -5.02 19.67
C ALA A 25 37.96 -4.95 18.13
N ILE A 26 38.68 -5.87 17.47
CA ILE A 26 38.72 -5.99 16.01
C ILE A 26 37.34 -6.38 15.47
N GLY A 27 36.65 -7.34 16.10
CA GLY A 27 35.30 -7.77 15.69
C GLY A 27 34.26 -6.65 15.86
N THR A 28 34.28 -5.93 16.98
CA THR A 28 33.40 -4.76 17.20
C THR A 28 33.74 -3.61 16.25
N GLY A 29 35.02 -3.34 16.04
CA GLY A 29 35.50 -2.29 15.12
C GLY A 29 35.15 -2.55 13.67
N ALA A 30 35.34 -3.79 13.18
CA ALA A 30 34.95 -4.20 11.83
C ALA A 30 33.44 -4.11 11.63
N THR A 31 32.65 -4.51 12.63
CA THR A 31 31.18 -4.41 12.59
C THR A 31 30.72 -2.95 12.53
N ALA A 32 31.30 -2.08 13.35
CA ALA A 32 30.98 -0.65 13.35
C ALA A 32 31.37 0.02 12.02
N ALA A 33 32.55 -0.30 11.48
CA ALA A 33 33.01 0.20 10.19
C ALA A 33 32.10 -0.26 9.03
N ALA A 34 31.70 -1.54 9.01
CA ALA A 34 30.76 -2.06 8.03
C ALA A 34 29.37 -1.39 8.14
N ALA A 35 28.89 -1.13 9.36
CA ALA A 35 27.63 -0.41 9.58
C ALA A 35 27.70 1.04 9.07
N VAL A 36 28.81 1.75 9.33
CA VAL A 36 29.05 3.12 8.83
C VAL A 36 29.13 3.13 7.30
N ALA A 37 29.88 2.21 6.70
CA ALA A 37 30.00 2.10 5.24
C ALA A 37 28.65 1.82 4.59
N THR A 38 27.88 0.87 5.13
CA THR A 38 26.53 0.54 4.66
C THR A 38 25.58 1.73 4.80
N GLY A 39 25.61 2.42 5.94
CA GLY A 39 24.85 3.65 6.16
C GLY A 39 25.21 4.74 5.15
N GLY A 40 26.50 4.93 4.87
CA GLY A 40 27.00 5.85 3.86
C GLY A 40 26.49 5.53 2.45
N VAL A 41 26.49 4.25 2.05
CA VAL A 41 25.93 3.80 0.77
C VAL A 41 24.44 4.12 0.67
N LEU A 42 23.66 3.83 1.73
CA LEU A 42 22.22 4.10 1.75
C LEU A 42 21.92 5.61 1.63
N VAL A 43 22.65 6.45 2.37
CA VAL A 43 22.52 7.92 2.28
C VAL A 43 22.92 8.42 0.90
N GLY A 44 24.01 7.89 0.33
CA GLY A 44 24.43 8.19 -1.04
C GLY A 44 23.36 7.85 -2.07
N GLN A 45 22.76 6.66 -1.97
CA GLN A 45 21.68 6.23 -2.86
C GLN A 45 20.42 7.07 -2.71
N ALA A 46 20.05 7.44 -1.48
CA ALA A 46 18.90 8.32 -1.24
C ALA A 46 19.11 9.70 -1.87
N ARG A 47 20.32 10.27 -1.75
CA ARG A 47 20.70 11.53 -2.40
C ARG A 47 20.70 11.41 -3.92
N GLN A 48 21.24 10.33 -4.46
CA GLN A 48 21.24 10.09 -5.91
C GLN A 48 19.83 9.95 -6.46
N ALA A 49 18.95 9.22 -5.76
CA ALA A 49 17.55 9.09 -6.16
C ALA A 49 16.85 10.46 -6.17
N ARG A 50 17.05 11.29 -5.13
CA ARG A 50 16.50 12.65 -5.07
C ARG A 50 17.04 13.60 -6.14
N ARG A 51 18.26 13.37 -6.65
CA ARG A 51 18.82 14.14 -7.79
C ARG A 51 18.28 13.66 -9.14
N THR A 52 17.93 12.38 -9.23
CA THR A 52 17.47 11.75 -10.48
C THR A 52 15.96 11.90 -10.67
N ILE A 53 15.20 11.88 -9.56
CA ILE A 53 13.76 12.10 -9.56
C ILE A 53 13.56 13.62 -9.52
N PRO A 54 13.03 14.23 -10.58
CA PRO A 54 12.82 15.67 -10.64
C PRO A 54 11.79 16.10 -9.59
N MET A 55 11.97 17.29 -9.05
CA MET A 55 10.97 17.92 -8.18
C MET A 55 9.73 18.27 -9.00
N ALA A 56 8.59 18.43 -8.32
CA ALA A 56 7.37 18.81 -8.99
C ALA A 56 7.49 20.20 -9.64
N GLU A 57 7.34 20.29 -10.95
CA GLU A 57 7.55 21.55 -11.71
C GLU A 57 6.27 22.35 -11.87
N ALA A 58 5.13 21.67 -12.07
CA ALA A 58 3.83 22.30 -12.27
C ALA A 58 2.72 21.52 -11.55
N PRO A 59 1.67 22.20 -11.07
CA PRO A 59 0.53 21.49 -10.49
C PRO A 59 -0.13 20.58 -11.55
N PRO A 60 -0.61 19.39 -11.15
CA PRO A 60 -1.29 18.51 -12.08
C PRO A 60 -2.60 19.14 -12.59
N PRO A 61 -3.12 18.67 -13.75
CA PRO A 61 -4.38 19.16 -14.29
C PRO A 61 -5.52 19.06 -13.27
N ARG A 62 -6.25 20.16 -13.06
CA ARG A 62 -7.44 20.16 -12.20
C ARG A 62 -8.50 19.22 -12.78
N CYS A 63 -9.05 18.35 -11.94
CA CYS A 63 -10.04 17.35 -12.36
C CYS A 63 -11.46 17.58 -11.83
N ASP A 64 -11.62 18.52 -10.92
CA ASP A 64 -12.88 18.94 -10.31
C ASP A 64 -13.98 19.21 -11.36
N GLY A 65 -15.21 18.78 -11.05
CA GLY A 65 -16.38 19.05 -11.88
C GLY A 65 -17.31 17.85 -12.07
N MET A 66 -18.27 18.00 -12.98
CA MET A 66 -19.32 17.00 -13.23
C MET A 66 -18.89 15.98 -14.29
N TYR A 67 -19.08 14.70 -13.98
CA TYR A 67 -18.85 13.56 -14.87
C TYR A 67 -20.16 12.82 -15.10
N GLY A 68 -20.41 12.40 -16.35
CA GLY A 68 -21.65 11.70 -16.69
C GLY A 68 -22.90 12.57 -16.55
N ALA A 69 -22.81 13.89 -16.77
CA ALA A 69 -23.92 14.84 -16.66
C ALA A 69 -25.16 14.50 -17.50
N LYS A 70 -24.99 13.65 -18.52
CA LYS A 70 -26.08 13.10 -19.35
C LYS A 70 -26.96 12.06 -18.64
N PHE A 71 -26.48 11.49 -17.53
CA PHE A 71 -27.24 10.51 -16.77
C PHE A 71 -28.27 11.22 -15.87
N PRO A 72 -29.42 10.59 -15.58
CA PRO A 72 -30.44 11.20 -14.75
C PRO A 72 -30.10 11.12 -13.25
N GLY A 73 -30.86 11.86 -12.44
CA GLY A 73 -30.81 11.79 -10.98
C GLY A 73 -29.83 12.76 -10.32
N PRO A 74 -29.86 12.86 -8.97
CA PRO A 74 -28.93 13.72 -8.23
C PRO A 74 -27.50 13.24 -8.43
N ALA A 75 -26.53 14.16 -8.48
CA ALA A 75 -25.12 13.74 -8.58
C ALA A 75 -24.66 13.03 -7.31
N LEU A 76 -23.82 12.00 -7.46
CA LEU A 76 -23.02 11.44 -6.37
C LEU A 76 -21.82 12.38 -6.15
N THR A 77 -21.57 12.81 -4.92
CA THR A 77 -20.39 13.61 -4.57
C THR A 77 -19.22 12.68 -4.24
N MET A 78 -18.16 12.76 -5.04
CA MET A 78 -16.92 12.01 -4.83
C MET A 78 -15.78 12.96 -4.49
N VAL A 79 -15.00 12.64 -3.45
CA VAL A 79 -13.78 13.38 -3.10
C VAL A 79 -12.55 12.52 -3.26
N VAL A 80 -11.44 13.14 -3.71
CA VAL A 80 -10.13 12.49 -3.81
C VAL A 80 -9.12 13.23 -2.95
N LEU A 81 -8.56 12.51 -1.98
CA LEU A 81 -7.61 12.99 -0.98
C LEU A 81 -6.29 12.25 -1.12
N GLY A 82 -5.21 12.87 -0.66
CA GLY A 82 -3.91 12.23 -0.54
C GLY A 82 -2.76 13.07 -1.10
N ASP A 83 -1.81 12.37 -1.71
CA ASP A 83 -0.55 12.93 -2.18
C ASP A 83 -0.55 13.27 -3.69
N SER A 84 0.64 13.31 -4.29
CA SER A 84 0.83 13.55 -5.72
C SER A 84 0.18 12.49 -6.60
N SER A 85 0.10 11.23 -6.14
CA SER A 85 -0.57 10.16 -6.87
C SER A 85 -2.07 10.42 -6.92
N ALA A 86 -2.70 10.77 -5.79
CA ALA A 86 -4.11 11.18 -5.75
C ALA A 86 -4.37 12.45 -6.58
N ALA A 87 -3.42 13.38 -6.60
CA ALA A 87 -3.54 14.60 -7.38
C ALA A 87 -3.43 14.38 -8.90
N GLY A 88 -2.91 13.23 -9.34
CA GLY A 88 -2.67 12.93 -10.75
C GLY A 88 -1.38 13.56 -11.30
N TYR A 89 -0.34 13.67 -10.48
CA TYR A 89 0.96 14.13 -10.97
C TYR A 89 1.53 13.13 -11.98
N GLY A 90 2.12 13.63 -13.07
CA GLY A 90 2.66 12.80 -14.16
C GLY A 90 1.75 12.69 -15.39
N VAL A 91 0.52 13.22 -15.35
CA VAL A 91 -0.35 13.32 -16.54
C VAL A 91 -0.50 14.77 -17.01
N HIS A 92 -0.88 14.93 -18.28
CA HIS A 92 -1.02 16.24 -18.92
C HIS A 92 -2.47 16.64 -19.16
N ARG A 93 -3.42 15.68 -19.12
CA ARG A 93 -4.84 15.98 -19.33
C ARG A 93 -5.68 15.66 -18.11
N ARG A 94 -6.67 16.51 -17.86
CA ARG A 94 -7.70 16.31 -16.81
C ARG A 94 -8.27 14.89 -16.79
N ARG A 95 -8.65 14.36 -17.96
CA ARG A 95 -9.28 13.03 -18.11
C ARG A 95 -8.37 11.85 -17.77
N GLU A 96 -7.06 12.09 -17.68
CA GLU A 96 -6.06 11.06 -17.37
C GLU A 96 -5.76 10.99 -15.86
N THR A 97 -6.26 11.96 -15.08
CA THR A 97 -6.10 11.95 -13.62
C THR A 97 -6.89 10.80 -12.99
N PRO A 98 -6.42 10.22 -11.87
CA PRO A 98 -7.12 9.10 -11.22
C PRO A 98 -8.54 9.50 -10.79
N GLY A 99 -8.73 10.72 -10.27
CA GLY A 99 -10.06 11.21 -9.92
C GLY A 99 -11.01 11.24 -11.11
N ALA A 100 -10.58 11.75 -12.27
CA ALA A 100 -11.41 11.79 -13.47
C ALA A 100 -11.74 10.38 -13.99
N LEU A 101 -10.77 9.47 -13.98
CA LEU A 101 -10.95 8.08 -14.39
C LEU A 101 -11.97 7.36 -13.50
N LEU A 102 -11.85 7.52 -12.18
CA LEU A 102 -12.78 6.95 -11.20
C LEU A 102 -14.18 7.55 -11.31
N ALA A 103 -14.32 8.87 -11.45
CA ALA A 103 -15.61 9.55 -11.59
C ALA A 103 -16.31 9.12 -12.89
N THR A 104 -15.54 9.00 -13.98
CA THR A 104 -16.05 8.49 -15.26
C THR A 104 -16.48 7.03 -15.13
N GLY A 105 -15.69 6.19 -14.46
CA GLY A 105 -16.01 4.79 -14.21
C GLY A 105 -17.29 4.62 -13.38
N LEU A 106 -17.38 5.32 -12.25
CA LEU A 106 -18.56 5.32 -11.38
C LEU A 106 -19.79 5.79 -12.14
N SER A 107 -19.72 6.95 -12.81
CA SER A 107 -20.89 7.51 -13.48
C SER A 107 -21.47 6.57 -14.53
N ARG A 108 -20.61 5.88 -15.29
CA ARG A 108 -21.02 4.90 -16.30
C ARG A 108 -21.60 3.63 -15.69
N ARG A 109 -21.03 3.13 -14.59
CA ARG A 109 -21.47 1.88 -13.95
C ARG A 109 -22.75 2.06 -13.16
N LEU A 110 -22.91 3.20 -12.50
CA LEU A 110 -24.10 3.55 -11.73
C LEU A 110 -25.20 4.20 -12.58
N HIS A 111 -24.91 4.59 -13.82
CA HIS A 111 -25.80 5.40 -14.65
C HIS A 111 -26.31 6.66 -13.91
N ARG A 112 -25.40 7.32 -13.18
CA ARG A 112 -25.68 8.49 -12.32
C ARG A 112 -24.58 9.54 -12.49
N PRO A 113 -24.88 10.85 -12.50
CA PRO A 113 -23.83 11.88 -12.52
C PRO A 113 -22.93 11.79 -11.29
N VAL A 114 -21.65 12.14 -11.45
CA VAL A 114 -20.68 12.20 -10.35
C VAL A 114 -20.05 13.59 -10.32
N ARG A 115 -20.21 14.30 -9.21
CA ARG A 115 -19.52 15.55 -8.94
C ARG A 115 -18.23 15.24 -8.19
N LEU A 116 -17.10 15.45 -8.86
CA LEU A 116 -15.77 15.20 -8.30
C LEU A 116 -15.18 16.49 -7.71
N HIS A 117 -14.63 16.39 -6.51
CA HIS A 117 -13.76 17.38 -5.88
C HIS A 117 -12.42 16.75 -5.49
N ARG A 118 -11.31 17.44 -5.72
CA ARG A 118 -9.96 16.93 -5.47
C ARG A 118 -9.23 17.85 -4.49
N PHE A 119 -8.96 17.33 -3.29
CA PHE A 119 -8.22 18.02 -2.23
C PHE A 119 -6.80 17.48 -2.05
N ALA A 120 -6.40 16.46 -2.82
CA ALA A 120 -5.05 15.92 -2.79
C ALA A 120 -3.97 16.99 -3.03
N VAL A 121 -2.83 16.87 -2.37
CA VAL A 121 -1.73 17.84 -2.45
C VAL A 121 -0.43 17.13 -2.79
N VAL A 122 0.25 17.58 -3.84
CA VAL A 122 1.55 17.04 -4.26
C VAL A 122 2.54 17.19 -3.11
N GLY A 123 3.24 16.10 -2.78
CA GLY A 123 4.21 16.07 -1.67
C GLY A 123 3.62 15.89 -0.28
N ALA A 124 2.29 15.78 -0.13
CA ALA A 124 1.67 15.56 1.17
C ALA A 124 2.08 14.21 1.80
N ILE A 125 2.32 14.23 3.11
CA ILE A 125 2.40 13.06 3.99
C ILE A 125 1.08 12.88 4.75
N SER A 126 0.85 11.73 5.39
CA SER A 126 -0.41 11.45 6.10
C SER A 126 -0.87 12.55 7.07
N ALA A 127 0.06 13.27 7.72
CA ALA A 127 -0.27 14.37 8.62
C ALA A 127 -1.09 15.51 7.96
N ALA A 128 -0.97 15.69 6.65
CA ALA A 128 -1.71 16.72 5.91
C ALA A 128 -3.17 16.32 5.61
N LEU A 129 -3.56 15.06 5.83
CA LEU A 129 -4.92 14.60 5.55
C LEU A 129 -5.98 15.35 6.33
N ARG A 130 -5.67 15.77 7.57
CA ARG A 130 -6.61 16.51 8.42
C ARG A 130 -7.22 17.70 7.68
N HIS A 131 -6.37 18.56 7.10
CA HIS A 131 -6.83 19.74 6.37
C HIS A 131 -7.57 19.41 5.08
N GLN A 132 -7.18 18.32 4.41
CA GLN A 132 -7.89 17.86 3.21
C GLN A 132 -9.29 17.33 3.55
N VAL A 133 -9.43 16.63 4.68
CA VAL A 133 -10.72 16.11 5.17
C VAL A 133 -11.62 17.26 5.63
N GLU A 134 -11.08 18.21 6.41
CA GLU A 134 -11.82 19.41 6.86
C GLU A 134 -12.46 20.14 5.65
N ALA A 135 -11.68 20.38 4.58
CA ALA A 135 -12.20 20.99 3.35
C ALA A 135 -13.16 20.08 2.57
N ALA A 136 -12.93 18.77 2.56
CA ALA A 136 -13.78 17.82 1.84
C ALA A 136 -15.19 17.71 2.45
N LEU A 137 -15.31 17.82 3.78
CA LEU A 137 -16.59 17.73 4.47
C LEU A 137 -17.57 18.85 4.09
N GLU A 138 -17.07 20.02 3.69
CA GLU A 138 -17.92 21.11 3.16
C GLU A 138 -18.73 20.66 1.93
N CYS A 139 -18.23 19.68 1.18
CA CYS A 139 -18.90 19.13 0.00
C CYS A 139 -19.94 18.05 0.32
N ARG A 140 -20.02 17.56 1.57
CA ARG A 140 -20.84 16.41 1.99
C ARG A 140 -20.64 15.19 1.09
N PRO A 141 -19.44 14.58 1.10
CA PRO A 141 -19.08 13.53 0.16
C PRO A 141 -19.84 12.23 0.43
N ASP A 142 -20.36 11.60 -0.62
CA ASP A 142 -20.92 10.25 -0.54
C ASP A 142 -19.80 9.19 -0.49
N ILE A 143 -18.69 9.45 -1.19
CA ILE A 143 -17.52 8.57 -1.21
C ILE A 143 -16.21 9.36 -1.29
N ALA A 144 -15.24 8.93 -0.47
CA ALA A 144 -13.89 9.45 -0.44
C ALA A 144 -12.89 8.38 -0.88
N VAL A 145 -11.98 8.76 -1.79
CA VAL A 145 -10.85 7.95 -2.20
C VAL A 145 -9.56 8.57 -1.67
N ILE A 146 -8.78 7.80 -0.90
CA ILE A 146 -7.53 8.26 -0.31
C ILE A 146 -6.36 7.47 -0.90
N LEU A 147 -5.39 8.17 -1.52
CA LEU A 147 -4.11 7.58 -1.96
C LEU A 147 -2.96 8.32 -1.28
N ILE A 148 -2.35 7.69 -0.27
CA ILE A 148 -1.29 8.31 0.53
C ILE A 148 -0.34 7.27 1.13
N GLY A 149 0.92 7.67 1.28
CA GLY A 149 1.94 6.89 2.00
C GLY A 149 3.28 6.85 1.28
N GLY A 150 3.33 7.16 -0.02
CA GLY A 150 4.60 7.22 -0.75
C GLY A 150 5.55 8.26 -0.14
N ASN A 151 5.01 9.44 0.19
CA ASN A 151 5.79 10.49 0.85
C ASN A 151 6.16 10.14 2.30
N ASP A 152 5.34 9.37 3.02
CA ASP A 152 5.68 8.90 4.36
C ASP A 152 6.89 7.97 4.35
N ILE A 153 7.02 7.10 3.33
CA ILE A 153 8.21 6.26 3.16
C ILE A 153 9.45 7.10 2.84
N THR A 154 9.34 8.05 1.90
CA THR A 154 10.48 8.89 1.47
C THR A 154 10.93 9.88 2.55
N ASN A 155 10.01 10.36 3.39
CA ASN A 155 10.28 11.23 4.55
C ASN A 155 10.58 10.44 5.82
N ARG A 156 10.50 9.10 5.79
CA ARG A 156 10.75 8.22 6.94
C ARG A 156 9.82 8.54 8.12
N THR A 157 8.57 8.93 7.84
CA THR A 157 7.55 9.10 8.87
C THR A 157 7.42 7.80 9.67
N PRO A 158 7.39 7.84 11.02
CA PRO A 158 7.12 6.65 11.81
C PRO A 158 5.82 5.98 11.38
N ARG A 159 5.86 4.69 11.05
CA ARG A 159 4.71 3.94 10.53
C ARG A 159 3.45 4.11 11.39
N GLY A 160 3.59 4.01 12.72
CA GLY A 160 2.45 4.18 13.64
C GLY A 160 1.82 5.57 13.55
N LEU A 161 2.63 6.61 13.33
CA LEU A 161 2.17 7.98 13.16
C LEU A 161 1.43 8.17 11.82
N ALA A 162 2.01 7.67 10.72
CA ALA A 162 1.40 7.73 9.40
C ALA A 162 0.04 7.01 9.36
N VAL A 163 -0.06 5.84 10.02
CA VAL A 163 -1.30 5.08 10.16
C VAL A 163 -2.31 5.82 11.04
N ARG A 164 -1.87 6.41 12.16
CA ARG A 164 -2.78 7.16 13.05
C ARG A 164 -3.48 8.30 12.32
N TYR A 165 -2.74 9.13 11.58
CA TYR A 165 -3.35 10.22 10.81
C TYR A 165 -4.31 9.73 9.72
N LEU A 166 -4.00 8.60 9.07
CA LEU A 166 -4.92 8.00 8.12
C LEU A 166 -6.21 7.51 8.80
N VAL A 167 -6.10 6.88 9.97
CA VAL A 167 -7.26 6.40 10.74
C VAL A 167 -8.13 7.54 11.22
N GLU A 168 -7.53 8.63 11.72
CA GLU A 168 -8.25 9.86 12.08
C GLU A 168 -9.05 10.38 10.88
N ALA A 169 -8.43 10.49 9.71
CA ALA A 169 -9.10 10.91 8.48
C ALA A 169 -10.26 9.97 8.07
N VAL A 170 -10.06 8.65 8.17
CA VAL A 170 -11.11 7.66 7.85
C VAL A 170 -12.28 7.79 8.82
N HIS A 171 -12.03 7.87 10.13
CA HIS A 171 -13.09 8.02 11.12
C HIS A 171 -13.91 9.28 10.88
N THR A 172 -13.26 10.43 10.73
CA THR A 172 -13.95 11.70 10.48
C THR A 172 -14.86 11.64 9.24
N LEU A 173 -14.43 10.98 8.17
CA LEU A 173 -15.27 10.79 6.98
C LEU A 173 -16.42 9.80 7.22
N ARG A 174 -16.16 8.67 7.89
CA ARG A 174 -17.18 7.64 8.18
C ARG A 174 -18.24 8.16 9.14
N ASP A 175 -17.86 8.98 10.13
CA ASP A 175 -18.77 9.58 11.10
C ASP A 175 -19.79 10.53 10.43
N GLU A 176 -19.41 11.14 9.30
CA GLU A 176 -20.27 11.96 8.43
C GLU A 176 -21.03 11.13 7.37
N GLY A 177 -20.99 9.81 7.45
CA GLY A 177 -21.68 8.90 6.55
C GLY A 177 -21.03 8.70 5.18
N CYS A 178 -19.82 9.22 4.96
CA CYS A 178 -19.08 9.05 3.71
C CYS A 178 -18.50 7.63 3.61
N GLU A 179 -18.65 6.93 2.48
CA GLU A 179 -17.91 5.69 2.23
C GLU A 179 -16.43 5.99 1.95
N VAL A 180 -15.51 5.22 2.54
CA VAL A 180 -14.07 5.50 2.41
C VAL A 180 -13.34 4.33 1.78
N VAL A 181 -12.66 4.57 0.67
CA VAL A 181 -11.81 3.59 -0.03
C VAL A 181 -10.37 4.09 -0.05
N VAL A 182 -9.45 3.30 0.49
CA VAL A 182 -8.02 3.63 0.55
C VAL A 182 -7.25 2.75 -0.43
N GLY A 183 -6.57 3.36 -1.39
CA GLY A 183 -5.50 2.69 -2.12
C GLY A 183 -4.23 2.71 -1.27
N THR A 184 -3.80 1.55 -0.81
CA THR A 184 -2.68 1.48 0.15
C THR A 184 -1.35 1.84 -0.49
N CYS A 185 -0.36 2.13 0.36
CA CYS A 185 0.97 2.58 -0.04
C CYS A 185 1.52 1.72 -1.20
N PRO A 186 1.85 2.33 -2.35
CA PRO A 186 2.43 1.60 -3.46
C PRO A 186 3.83 1.11 -3.09
N ASP A 187 4.29 0.07 -3.79
CA ASP A 187 5.62 -0.48 -3.59
C ASP A 187 6.69 0.41 -4.24
N LEU A 188 7.35 1.25 -3.42
CA LEU A 188 8.44 2.09 -3.91
C LEU A 188 9.67 1.29 -4.37
N GLY A 189 9.74 -0.02 -4.07
CA GLY A 189 10.76 -0.91 -4.61
C GLY A 189 10.68 -1.07 -6.13
N ALA A 190 9.53 -0.80 -6.76
CA ALA A 190 9.36 -0.84 -8.21
C ALA A 190 10.02 0.36 -8.94
N ILE A 191 10.42 1.39 -8.20
CA ILE A 191 10.94 2.65 -8.75
C ILE A 191 12.40 2.46 -9.18
N ARG A 192 12.62 2.38 -10.49
CA ARG A 192 13.93 2.07 -11.09
C ARG A 192 15.07 3.00 -10.62
N PRO A 193 14.88 4.33 -10.47
CA PRO A 193 15.90 5.22 -9.92
C PRO A 193 16.45 4.81 -8.54
N ILE A 194 15.67 4.09 -7.72
CA ILE A 194 16.11 3.62 -6.40
C ILE A 194 16.93 2.34 -6.61
N GLN A 195 18.22 2.36 -6.26
CA GLN A 195 19.11 1.20 -6.46
C GLN A 195 19.16 0.28 -5.22
N PRO A 196 19.48 -1.01 -5.36
CA PRO A 196 19.81 -1.88 -4.22
C PRO A 196 21.09 -1.41 -3.51
N PRO A 197 21.18 -1.45 -2.17
CA PRO A 197 20.24 -2.09 -1.26
C PRO A 197 19.04 -1.23 -0.83
N LEU A 198 19.04 0.09 -1.10
CA LEU A 198 17.94 0.98 -0.70
C LEU A 198 16.59 0.53 -1.27
N ARG A 199 16.57 0.00 -2.50
CA ARG A 199 15.38 -0.56 -3.15
C ARG A 199 14.70 -1.65 -2.30
N TRP A 200 15.47 -2.53 -1.67
CA TRP A 200 14.93 -3.62 -0.84
C TRP A 200 14.31 -3.09 0.45
N LEU A 201 14.92 -2.06 1.05
CA LEU A 201 14.36 -1.39 2.22
C LEU A 201 13.09 -0.64 1.85
N ALA A 202 13.08 0.10 0.73
CA ALA A 202 11.89 0.78 0.23
C ALA A 202 10.75 -0.20 -0.01
N HIS A 203 11.03 -1.35 -0.65
CA HIS A 203 10.06 -2.43 -0.83
C HIS A 203 9.47 -2.92 0.50
N ARG A 204 10.34 -3.27 1.45
CA ARG A 204 9.93 -3.76 2.77
C ARG A 204 9.10 -2.73 3.53
N TRP A 205 9.55 -1.48 3.59
CA TRP A 205 8.85 -0.44 4.33
C TRP A 205 7.50 -0.10 3.70
N SER A 206 7.43 -0.06 2.36
CA SER A 206 6.17 0.18 1.64
C SER A 206 5.14 -0.90 1.95
N ARG A 207 5.53 -2.18 1.87
CA ARG A 207 4.62 -3.31 2.18
C ARG A 207 4.20 -3.36 3.64
N GLN A 208 5.12 -3.04 4.55
CA GLN A 208 4.80 -2.95 5.98
C GLN A 208 3.83 -1.80 6.28
N LEU A 209 3.97 -0.65 5.61
CA LEU A 209 3.01 0.44 5.73
C LEU A 209 1.67 0.03 5.12
N ALA A 210 1.64 -0.55 3.92
CA ALA A 210 0.42 -0.99 3.26
C ALA A 210 -0.37 -2.01 4.10
N ALA A 211 0.29 -3.01 4.69
CA ALA A 211 -0.37 -3.96 5.59
C ALA A 211 -0.95 -3.28 6.84
N ALA A 212 -0.21 -2.34 7.43
CA ALA A 212 -0.68 -1.60 8.60
C ALA A 212 -1.86 -0.67 8.25
N GLN A 213 -1.85 -0.03 7.07
CA GLN A 213 -2.98 0.73 6.54
C GLN A 213 -4.21 -0.17 6.35
N THR A 214 -4.06 -1.36 5.75
CA THR A 214 -5.18 -2.30 5.59
C THR A 214 -5.83 -2.67 6.92
N VAL A 215 -5.05 -3.09 7.92
CA VAL A 215 -5.61 -3.42 9.24
C VAL A 215 -6.34 -2.22 9.82
N ALA A 216 -5.70 -1.06 9.86
CA ALA A 216 -6.21 0.09 10.58
C ALA A 216 -7.43 0.73 9.90
N VAL A 217 -7.44 0.82 8.57
CA VAL A 217 -8.56 1.37 7.79
C VAL A 217 -9.78 0.47 7.88
N VAL A 218 -9.59 -0.85 7.78
CA VAL A 218 -10.72 -1.80 7.89
C VAL A 218 -11.27 -1.82 9.31
N GLU A 219 -10.41 -1.68 10.34
CA GLU A 219 -10.87 -1.49 11.72
C GLU A 219 -11.69 -0.21 11.87
N ALA A 220 -11.28 0.88 11.23
CA ALA A 220 -12.01 2.15 11.18
C ALA A 220 -13.28 2.14 10.30
N GLY A 221 -13.62 0.99 9.68
CA GLY A 221 -14.83 0.84 8.88
C GLY A 221 -14.72 1.30 7.43
N GLY A 222 -13.49 1.54 6.94
CA GLY A 222 -13.21 1.78 5.52
C GLY A 222 -12.88 0.51 4.74
N TRP A 223 -12.68 0.68 3.44
CA TRP A 223 -12.27 -0.36 2.50
C TRP A 223 -10.83 -0.11 2.06
N THR A 224 -10.07 -1.17 1.78
CA THR A 224 -8.73 -1.01 1.20
C THR A 224 -8.55 -1.81 -0.08
N VAL A 225 -7.74 -1.26 -0.98
CA VAL A 225 -7.28 -1.92 -2.19
C VAL A 225 -5.76 -1.84 -2.22
N SER A 226 -5.10 -2.99 -2.30
CA SER A 226 -3.65 -3.05 -2.44
C SER A 226 -3.23 -2.58 -3.83
N LEU A 227 -2.35 -1.58 -3.91
CA LEU A 227 -1.80 -1.09 -5.18
C LEU A 227 -0.42 -1.67 -5.51
N GLY A 228 0.29 -2.23 -4.52
CA GLY A 228 1.71 -2.61 -4.58
C GLY A 228 2.12 -3.45 -5.79
N ASP A 229 1.59 -4.65 -5.94
CA ASP A 229 1.83 -5.58 -7.06
C ASP A 229 0.92 -5.38 -8.30
N LEU A 230 0.11 -4.33 -8.42
CA LEU A 230 -0.69 -4.07 -9.63
C LEU A 230 0.07 -3.06 -10.46
N LEU A 231 0.75 -2.18 -9.73
CA LEU A 231 1.88 -1.43 -10.20
C LEU A 231 3.10 -2.37 -10.36
N GLY A 232 3.46 -3.21 -9.39
CA GLY A 232 4.68 -4.03 -9.38
C GLY A 232 5.08 -4.81 -10.66
N PRO A 233 4.46 -5.94 -11.03
CA PRO A 233 4.87 -6.78 -12.16
C PRO A 233 4.79 -6.06 -13.50
N ARG A 234 3.72 -5.28 -13.73
CA ARG A 234 3.54 -4.56 -15.00
C ARG A 234 4.40 -3.31 -15.10
N PHE A 235 4.64 -2.58 -14.01
CA PHE A 235 5.59 -1.46 -13.98
C PHE A 235 7.03 -1.95 -14.04
N ALA A 236 7.32 -3.14 -13.51
CA ALA A 236 8.61 -3.77 -13.67
C ALA A 236 8.85 -4.19 -15.13
N ALA A 237 7.84 -4.79 -15.77
CA ALA A 237 7.88 -5.26 -17.15
C ALA A 237 7.87 -4.12 -18.18
N GLU A 238 7.01 -3.12 -18.01
CA GLU A 238 6.77 -2.01 -18.95
C GLU A 238 6.98 -0.62 -18.29
N PRO A 239 8.12 -0.37 -17.62
CA PRO A 239 8.37 0.84 -16.83
C PRO A 239 8.19 2.16 -17.59
N THR A 240 8.57 2.18 -18.88
CA THR A 240 8.56 3.36 -19.75
C THR A 240 7.14 3.75 -20.14
N ARG A 241 6.21 2.80 -20.09
CA ARG A 241 4.79 3.03 -20.31
C ARG A 241 4.06 3.32 -19.02
N MET A 242 4.47 2.68 -17.93
CA MET A 242 3.75 2.74 -16.65
C MET A 242 4.13 3.93 -15.77
N PHE A 243 5.36 4.42 -15.85
CA PHE A 243 5.80 5.64 -15.16
C PHE A 243 5.79 6.84 -16.09
N ALA A 244 5.55 8.03 -15.53
CA ALA A 244 5.62 9.30 -16.21
C ALA A 244 7.07 9.70 -16.53
N TRP A 245 7.24 10.90 -17.09
CA TRP A 245 8.55 11.47 -17.47
C TRP A 245 9.54 11.54 -16.29
N ASP A 246 9.05 11.68 -15.06
CA ASP A 246 9.84 11.72 -13.83
C ASP A 246 10.32 10.33 -13.34
N ARG A 247 9.87 9.26 -14.01
CA ARG A 247 10.18 7.85 -13.69
C ARG A 247 9.82 7.46 -12.25
N PHE A 248 8.89 8.18 -11.64
CA PHE A 248 8.45 8.02 -10.26
C PHE A 248 6.93 7.92 -10.16
N HIS A 249 6.20 8.87 -10.72
CA HIS A 249 4.74 8.88 -10.67
C HIS A 249 4.15 7.99 -11.78
N PRO A 250 2.93 7.46 -11.59
CA PRO A 250 2.24 6.76 -12.66
C PRO A 250 2.04 7.63 -13.89
N SER A 251 2.16 7.03 -15.08
CA SER A 251 1.72 7.62 -16.33
C SER A 251 0.19 7.60 -16.43
N ALA A 252 -0.37 8.14 -17.52
CA ALA A 252 -1.79 8.01 -17.82
C ALA A 252 -2.27 6.53 -17.83
N GLU A 253 -1.45 5.62 -18.37
CA GLU A 253 -1.75 4.18 -18.38
C GLU A 253 -1.62 3.56 -16.98
N GLY A 254 -0.62 3.99 -16.21
CA GLY A 254 -0.46 3.60 -14.81
C GLY A 254 -1.64 4.01 -13.93
N TYR A 255 -2.14 5.24 -14.08
CA TYR A 255 -3.35 5.69 -13.39
C TYR A 255 -4.60 4.97 -13.88
N ALA A 256 -4.72 4.64 -15.16
CA ALA A 256 -5.83 3.83 -15.67
C ALA A 256 -5.87 2.44 -15.01
N MET A 257 -4.72 1.80 -14.82
CA MET A 257 -4.61 0.53 -14.10
C MET A 257 -5.01 0.67 -12.62
N ALA A 258 -4.51 1.71 -11.93
CA ALA A 258 -4.87 1.96 -10.53
C ALA A 258 -6.37 2.25 -10.37
N ALA A 259 -6.96 3.05 -11.27
CA ALA A 259 -8.39 3.35 -11.26
C ALA A 259 -9.23 2.10 -11.55
N ALA A 260 -8.80 1.24 -12.48
CA ALA A 260 -9.45 -0.03 -12.76
C ALA A 260 -9.43 -0.96 -11.53
N ALA A 261 -8.36 -0.92 -10.73
CA ALA A 261 -8.24 -1.69 -9.49
C ALA A 261 -9.20 -1.23 -8.39
N LEU A 262 -9.35 0.09 -8.23
CA LEU A 262 -10.15 0.71 -7.17
C LEU A 262 -11.66 0.68 -7.46
N LEU A 263 -12.04 0.84 -8.73
CA LEU A 263 -13.44 1.05 -9.13
C LEU A 263 -14.42 -0.05 -8.64
N PRO A 264 -14.10 -1.36 -8.71
CA PRO A 264 -15.01 -2.39 -8.22
C PRO A 264 -15.30 -2.28 -6.73
N THR A 265 -14.29 -1.95 -5.92
CA THR A 265 -14.44 -1.76 -4.48
C THR A 265 -15.29 -0.54 -4.16
N MET A 266 -15.14 0.54 -4.92
CA MET A 266 -15.98 1.73 -4.79
C MET A 266 -17.46 1.43 -5.11
N LEU A 267 -17.72 0.62 -6.13
CA LEU A 267 -19.09 0.17 -6.44
C LEU A 267 -19.67 -0.69 -5.32
N SER A 268 -18.87 -1.60 -4.75
CA SER A 268 -19.29 -2.41 -3.60
C SER A 268 -19.54 -1.59 -2.34
N ALA A 269 -18.70 -0.60 -2.04
CA ALA A 269 -18.88 0.31 -0.91
C ALA A 269 -20.20 1.11 -1.03
N LEU A 270 -20.53 1.57 -2.24
CA LEU A 270 -21.79 2.25 -2.54
C LEU A 270 -23.01 1.31 -2.64
N GLY A 271 -22.85 0.01 -2.36
CA GLY A 271 -23.94 -0.97 -2.42
C GLY A 271 -24.44 -1.30 -3.83
N ALA A 272 -23.70 -0.94 -4.88
CA ALA A 272 -24.13 -1.09 -6.27
C ALA A 272 -23.85 -2.48 -6.89
N THR A 273 -23.16 -3.36 -6.16
CA THR A 273 -22.88 -4.73 -6.61
C THR A 273 -23.94 -5.68 -6.03
N PRO A 274 -24.79 -6.34 -6.84
CA PRO A 274 -25.86 -7.23 -6.37
C PRO A 274 -25.35 -8.62 -5.97
N GLU A 275 -24.11 -8.75 -5.49
CA GLU A 275 -23.62 -10.04 -5.00
C GLU A 275 -24.42 -10.42 -3.76
N ARG A 276 -25.38 -11.32 -3.99
CA ARG A 276 -26.15 -12.12 -3.04
C ARG A 276 -25.45 -12.09 -1.68
N ARG A 277 -26.10 -11.52 -0.66
CA ARG A 277 -25.78 -11.72 0.76
C ARG A 277 -25.91 -13.21 1.10
N ALA A 278 -25.11 -14.08 0.48
CA ALA A 278 -24.76 -15.35 1.09
C ALA A 278 -23.92 -14.96 2.30
N THR A 279 -24.36 -15.34 3.49
CA THR A 279 -23.56 -15.20 4.70
C THR A 279 -22.22 -15.88 4.41
N PRO A 280 -21.12 -15.13 4.26
CA PRO A 280 -19.89 -15.70 3.76
C PRO A 280 -19.42 -16.78 4.74
N THR A 281 -19.14 -17.97 4.20
CA THR A 281 -18.67 -19.10 5.00
C THR A 281 -17.14 -19.06 5.10
N ARG A 282 -16.57 -19.71 6.13
CA ARG A 282 -15.11 -19.90 6.18
C ARG A 282 -14.70 -20.68 4.92
N GLY A 283 -13.96 -20.02 4.02
CA GLY A 283 -13.59 -20.57 2.71
C GLY A 283 -13.74 -19.57 1.55
N ASP A 284 -14.70 -18.64 1.65
CA ASP A 284 -15.02 -17.65 0.60
C ASP A 284 -14.09 -16.43 0.61
N GLY A 285 -12.79 -16.64 0.81
CA GLY A 285 -11.82 -15.55 1.00
C GLY A 285 -11.91 -14.85 2.36
N VAL A 286 -12.68 -15.38 3.31
CA VAL A 286 -12.76 -14.84 4.68
C VAL A 286 -11.57 -15.32 5.51
N ARG A 287 -10.87 -14.37 6.16
CA ARG A 287 -9.70 -14.63 7.03
C ARG A 287 -9.68 -13.67 8.20
N SER A 288 -8.75 -13.87 9.15
CA SER A 288 -8.48 -12.82 10.12
C SER A 288 -7.93 -11.58 9.42
N LEU A 289 -8.25 -10.40 9.93
CA LEU A 289 -7.81 -9.14 9.33
C LEU A 289 -6.27 -9.03 9.23
N PRO A 290 -5.46 -9.44 10.23
CA PRO A 290 -4.01 -9.44 10.08
C PRO A 290 -3.50 -10.34 8.94
N GLU A 291 -4.09 -11.53 8.75
CA GLU A 291 -3.74 -12.43 7.65
C GLU A 291 -4.15 -11.86 6.30
N ALA A 292 -5.37 -11.32 6.19
CA ALA A 292 -5.87 -10.67 4.99
C ALA A 292 -4.99 -9.46 4.60
N ALA A 293 -4.56 -8.66 5.58
CA ALA A 293 -3.67 -7.53 5.35
C ALA A 293 -2.28 -7.97 4.87
N GLN A 294 -1.72 -9.03 5.45
CA GLN A 294 -0.44 -9.57 5.01
C GLN A 294 -0.51 -10.11 3.58
N GLU A 295 -1.58 -10.85 3.23
CA GLU A 295 -1.80 -11.37 1.88
C GLU A 295 -2.03 -10.24 0.88
N ALA A 296 -2.87 -9.25 1.20
CA ALA A 296 -3.10 -8.08 0.35
C ALA A 296 -1.82 -7.29 0.09
N ALA A 297 -0.93 -7.16 1.08
CA ALA A 297 0.38 -6.54 0.90
C ALA A 297 1.36 -7.37 0.04
N ARG A 298 0.98 -8.58 -0.43
CA ARG A 298 1.74 -9.39 -1.40
C ARG A 298 1.04 -9.59 -2.73
N HIS A 299 -0.23 -9.22 -2.81
CA HIS A 299 -1.02 -9.37 -4.00
C HIS A 299 -1.86 -8.12 -4.19
N ALA A 300 -1.55 -7.34 -5.20
CA ALA A 300 -2.34 -6.16 -5.46
C ALA A 300 -3.60 -6.41 -6.28
N GLY A 301 -4.45 -5.39 -6.27
CA GLY A 301 -5.85 -5.53 -6.64
C GLY A 301 -6.65 -6.30 -5.62
N THR A 302 -6.01 -6.74 -4.53
CA THR A 302 -6.68 -7.37 -3.42
C THR A 302 -7.45 -6.30 -2.66
N GLU A 303 -8.77 -6.43 -2.71
CA GLU A 303 -9.71 -5.70 -1.87
C GLU A 303 -9.79 -6.40 -0.51
N VAL A 304 -9.75 -5.60 0.55
CA VAL A 304 -9.99 -6.07 1.92
C VAL A 304 -11.03 -5.17 2.58
N SER A 305 -12.05 -5.80 3.16
CA SER A 305 -13.13 -5.14 3.91
C SER A 305 -13.54 -5.95 5.13
N GLY A 306 -14.19 -5.30 6.09
CA GLY A 306 -14.72 -5.96 7.27
C GLY A 306 -15.94 -6.81 6.93
N VAL A 307 -16.06 -7.98 7.55
CA VAL A 307 -17.18 -8.89 7.31
C VAL A 307 -17.67 -9.51 8.61
N GLN A 308 -18.95 -9.89 8.66
CA GLN A 308 -19.49 -10.68 9.76
C GLN A 308 -19.59 -12.15 9.35
N VAL A 309 -19.08 -13.04 10.21
CA VAL A 309 -19.18 -14.49 10.04
C VAL A 309 -20.12 -15.01 11.12
N ARG A 310 -21.27 -15.57 10.71
CA ARG A 310 -22.31 -16.05 11.65
C ARG A 310 -22.74 -14.96 12.65
N GLY A 311 -22.92 -13.73 12.18
CA GLY A 311 -23.34 -12.58 12.99
C GLY A 311 -22.25 -11.99 13.90
N ARG A 312 -21.01 -12.50 13.85
CA ARG A 312 -19.88 -11.95 14.62
C ARG A 312 -18.88 -11.27 13.68
N ASP A 313 -18.49 -10.06 14.03
CA ASP A 313 -17.43 -9.29 13.36
C ASP A 313 -16.03 -9.75 13.77
N ARG A 314 -15.89 -10.44 14.90
CA ARG A 314 -14.61 -10.90 15.46
C ARG A 314 -14.56 -12.41 15.71
N GLY A 315 -13.36 -12.96 15.62
CA GLY A 315 -13.00 -14.32 16.01
C GLY A 315 -11.74 -14.34 16.90
N PRO A 316 -11.16 -15.52 17.14
CA PRO A 316 -10.02 -15.67 18.05
C PRO A 316 -8.78 -14.86 17.64
N ALA A 317 -8.61 -14.64 16.33
CA ALA A 317 -7.49 -13.89 15.74
C ALA A 317 -7.84 -12.42 15.43
N GLY A 318 -8.90 -11.87 16.03
CA GLY A 318 -9.36 -10.50 15.82
C GLY A 318 -10.51 -10.39 14.81
N ARG A 319 -10.64 -9.22 14.17
CA ARG A 319 -11.73 -8.93 13.22
C ARG A 319 -11.67 -9.83 12.00
N TRP A 320 -12.84 -10.28 11.53
CA TRP A 320 -12.97 -10.98 10.26
C TRP A 320 -12.90 -9.99 9.10
N ALA A 321 -12.17 -10.38 8.06
CA ALA A 321 -12.07 -9.63 6.83
C ALA A 321 -12.43 -10.52 5.64
N GLN A 322 -13.11 -9.95 4.66
CA GLN A 322 -13.30 -10.55 3.35
C GLN A 322 -12.20 -10.07 2.42
N LEU A 323 -11.49 -11.03 1.83
CA LEU A 323 -10.45 -10.79 0.85
C LEU A 323 -10.98 -11.15 -0.54
N ARG A 324 -10.99 -10.17 -1.45
CA ARG A 324 -11.40 -10.39 -2.85
C ARG A 324 -10.24 -10.10 -3.78
N ARG A 325 -9.86 -11.11 -4.56
CA ARG A 325 -8.90 -10.98 -5.67
C ARG A 325 -9.67 -10.92 -6.97
N ARG A 326 -9.65 -9.77 -7.64
CA ARG A 326 -10.23 -9.63 -8.97
C ARG A 326 -9.12 -9.77 -9.99
N ALA A 327 -9.30 -10.64 -10.98
CA ALA A 327 -8.41 -10.68 -12.14
C ALA A 327 -8.67 -9.41 -12.96
N PHE A 328 -7.66 -8.54 -13.07
CA PHE A 328 -7.76 -7.33 -13.89
C PHE A 328 -7.31 -7.65 -15.31
N PHE A 329 -8.04 -7.13 -16.31
CA PHE A 329 -7.69 -7.28 -17.72
C PHE A 329 -6.20 -6.97 -17.95
N GLY A 330 -5.46 -7.94 -18.49
CA GLY A 330 -4.03 -7.83 -18.79
C GLY A 330 -3.07 -8.35 -17.72
N VAL A 331 -3.56 -8.82 -16.56
CA VAL A 331 -2.77 -9.63 -15.62
C VAL A 331 -3.15 -11.08 -15.88
N GLY A 332 -2.26 -11.84 -16.53
CA GLY A 332 -2.47 -13.27 -16.74
C GLY A 332 -2.83 -13.96 -15.42
N ALA A 333 -3.85 -14.83 -15.45
CA ALA A 333 -4.24 -15.57 -14.27
C ALA A 333 -3.04 -16.39 -13.77
N VAL A 334 -2.62 -16.16 -12.53
CA VAL A 334 -1.73 -17.09 -11.84
C VAL A 334 -2.55 -18.37 -11.60
N PRO A 335 -2.11 -19.54 -12.07
CA PRO A 335 -2.86 -20.78 -11.86
C PRO A 335 -3.04 -20.99 -10.36
N GLN A 336 -4.28 -21.18 -9.93
CA GLN A 336 -4.52 -21.75 -8.62
C GLN A 336 -3.94 -23.16 -8.66
N HIS A 337 -2.91 -23.45 -7.87
CA HIS A 337 -2.56 -24.84 -7.58
C HIS A 337 -3.70 -25.43 -6.78
N GLY A 338 -4.64 -26.06 -7.50
CA GLY A 338 -5.58 -26.99 -6.92
C GLY A 338 -4.79 -28.08 -6.23
N SER A 339 -5.04 -28.25 -4.94
CA SER A 339 -4.69 -29.46 -4.21
C SER A 339 -5.38 -30.62 -4.92
N ALA A 340 -4.66 -31.31 -5.82
CA ALA A 340 -5.07 -32.60 -6.31
C ALA A 340 -5.09 -33.53 -5.10
N ALA A 341 -6.29 -33.77 -4.58
CA ALA A 341 -6.53 -34.91 -3.72
C ALA A 341 -6.30 -36.15 -4.57
N ASP A 342 -5.23 -36.84 -4.23
CA ASP A 342 -4.87 -38.16 -4.68
C ASP A 342 -6.02 -39.12 -4.35
N THR A 343 -6.80 -39.49 -5.35
CA THR A 343 -7.65 -40.68 -5.30
C THR A 343 -7.15 -41.63 -6.36
N SER A 344 -6.17 -42.43 -5.96
CA SER A 344 -5.85 -43.71 -6.56
C SER A 344 -7.09 -44.60 -6.54
N THR A 345 -7.76 -44.75 -7.67
CA THR A 345 -8.69 -45.87 -7.88
C THR A 345 -8.05 -46.81 -8.89
N VAL A 346 -7.57 -47.91 -8.34
CA VAL A 346 -6.96 -49.04 -9.04
C VAL A 346 -8.01 -49.67 -9.96
N GLU A 347 -7.64 -49.85 -11.23
CA GLU A 347 -8.33 -50.74 -12.18
C GLU A 347 -8.24 -52.20 -11.70
N GLY A 348 -9.33 -52.96 -11.82
CA GLY A 348 -9.25 -54.41 -11.79
C GLY A 348 -10.56 -55.18 -11.61
N LEU A 349 -11.06 -55.71 -12.74
CA LEU A 349 -11.67 -57.03 -12.90
C LEU A 349 -13.09 -57.28 -12.32
N ALA A 350 -14.10 -57.12 -13.19
CA ALA A 350 -15.07 -58.15 -13.62
C ALA A 350 -16.23 -57.49 -14.37
#